data_AF-A0A7S4FDH8-F1
#
_entry.id   AF-A0A7S4FDH8-F1
#
_cell.length_a   1.000
_cell.length_b   1.000
_cell.length_c   1.000
_cell.angle_alpha   90.00
_cell.angle_beta   90.00
_cell.angle_gamma   90.00
#
_symmetry.space_group_name_H-M   'P 1'
#
loop_
_entity.id
_entity.type
_entity.pdbx_description
1 polymer ?
#
loop_
_entity_poly.entity_id
_entity_poly.type
_entity_poly.pdbx_seq_one_letter_code
_entity_poly.pdbx_strand_id
1 'polypeptide(L)'
;AEIESLCETLCAEMSLLEAERQELAEEVTSLQEERESELEASLAEADLEAAGESQPQIARRLSITTQELAKAKKEAKEFADMAVSSANELSALKERLERIRTEGEPEKNETAQLQSQQEALRAKCAEQERLIAMLR
;
A
#
# COMPACT_ATOMS: atom_id res chain seq x y z
N ALA A 1 -5.50 30.53 17.76
CA ALA A 1 -4.70 31.17 16.69
C ALA A 1 -3.60 30.24 16.19
N GLU A 2 -2.42 30.14 16.83
CA GLU A 2 -1.32 29.29 16.31
C GLU A 2 -1.64 27.79 16.32
N ILE A 3 -2.21 27.28 17.42
CA ILE A 3 -2.61 25.86 17.53
C ILE A 3 -3.71 25.50 16.54
N GLU A 4 -4.71 26.37 16.40
CA GLU A 4 -5.82 26.20 15.47
C GLU A 4 -5.33 26.14 14.02
N SER A 5 -4.40 27.04 13.66
CA SER A 5 -3.73 27.05 12.35
C SER A 5 -2.87 25.80 12.13
N LEU A 6 -2.19 25.29 13.16
CA LEU A 6 -1.44 24.03 13.10
C LEU A 6 -2.39 22.84 12.90
N CYS A 7 -3.51 22.76 13.62
CA CYS A 7 -4.50 21.72 13.45
C CYS A 7 -5.12 21.75 12.05
N GLU A 8 -5.43 22.94 11.51
CA GLU A 8 -5.92 23.08 10.13
C GLU A 8 -4.90 22.60 9.09
N THR A 9 -3.62 22.94 9.28
CA THR A 9 -2.52 22.50 8.41
C THR A 9 -2.37 20.98 8.46
N LEU A 10 -2.35 20.40 9.67
CA LEU A 10 -2.27 18.95 9.87
C LEU A 10 -3.45 18.23 9.23
N CYS A 11 -4.69 18.73 9.40
CA CYS A 11 -5.87 18.15 8.78
C CYS A 11 -5.81 18.15 7.24
N ALA A 12 -5.32 19.25 6.64
CA ALA A 12 -5.14 19.34 5.20
C ALA A 12 -4.10 18.33 4.70
N GLU A 13 -2.94 18.26 5.36
CA GLU A 13 -1.88 17.30 5.03
C GLU A 13 -2.32 15.84 5.21
N MET A 14 -3.14 15.54 6.23
CA MET A 14 -3.69 14.20 6.41
C MET A 14 -4.68 13.82 5.31
N SER A 15 -5.45 14.79 4.78
CA SER A 15 -6.37 14.55 3.68
C SER A 15 -5.63 14.27 2.37
N LEU A 16 -4.49 14.94 2.14
CA LEU A 16 -3.61 14.66 1.01
C LEU A 16 -3.00 13.26 1.10
N LEU A 17 -2.49 12.88 2.28
CA LEU A 17 -1.94 11.55 2.52
C LEU A 17 -2.99 10.45 2.31
N GLU A 18 -4.25 10.69 2.67
CA GLU A 18 -5.33 9.73 2.42
C GLU A 18 -5.59 9.54 0.92
N ALA A 19 -5.64 10.62 0.15
CA ALA A 19 -5.85 10.57 -1.30
C ALA A 19 -4.70 9.84 -2.01
N GLU A 20 -3.45 10.18 -1.67
CA GLU A 20 -2.26 9.53 -2.20
C GLU A 20 -2.27 8.02 -1.90
N ARG A 21 -2.61 7.63 -0.68
CA ARG A 21 -2.71 6.20 -0.30
C ARG A 21 -3.81 5.47 -1.04
N GLN A 22 -4.94 6.12 -1.30
CA GLN A 22 -6.03 5.54 -2.06
C GLN A 22 -5.59 5.27 -3.51
N GLU A 23 -4.88 6.22 -4.13
CA GLU A 23 -4.31 6.06 -5.46
C GLU A 23 -3.29 4.91 -5.51
N LEU A 24 -2.38 4.84 -4.53
CA LEU A 24 -1.42 3.74 -4.40
C LEU A 24 -2.11 2.38 -4.23
N ALA A 25 -3.24 2.32 -3.50
CA ALA A 25 -4.00 1.08 -3.35
C ALA A 25 -4.65 0.62 -4.65
N GLU A 26 -5.24 1.55 -5.40
CA GLU A 26 -5.83 1.27 -6.72
C GLU A 26 -4.77 0.80 -7.72
N GLU A 27 -3.60 1.44 -7.73
CA GLU A 27 -2.48 1.04 -8.58
C GLU A 27 -2.01 -0.40 -8.27
N VAL A 28 -1.86 -0.74 -6.99
CA VAL A 28 -1.46 -2.09 -6.60
C VAL A 28 -2.47 -3.14 -7.05
N THR A 29 -3.77 -2.87 -6.93
CA THR A 29 -4.81 -3.79 -7.43
C THR A 29 -4.68 -3.97 -8.94
N SER A 30 -4.51 -2.88 -9.70
CA SER A 30 -4.33 -2.96 -11.16
C SER A 30 -3.09 -3.77 -11.55
N LEU A 31 -1.94 -3.52 -10.91
CA LEU A 31 -0.69 -4.24 -11.20
C LEU A 31 -0.79 -5.72 -10.85
N GLN A 32 -1.54 -6.07 -9.80
CA GLN A 32 -1.78 -7.46 -9.44
C GLN A 32 -2.63 -8.17 -10.50
N GLU A 33 -3.74 -7.58 -10.92
CA GLU A 33 -4.61 -8.15 -11.94
C GLU A 33 -3.86 -8.37 -13.26
N GLU A 34 -3.03 -7.40 -13.67
CA GLU A 34 -2.17 -7.52 -14.85
C GLU A 34 -1.16 -8.67 -14.71
N ARG A 35 -0.40 -8.71 -13.61
CA ARG A 35 0.58 -9.78 -13.34
C ARG A 35 -0.05 -11.16 -13.27
N GLU A 36 -1.20 -11.30 -12.60
CA GLU A 36 -1.91 -12.58 -12.53
C GLU A 36 -2.37 -13.02 -13.93
N SER A 37 -2.91 -12.10 -14.72
CA SER A 37 -3.33 -12.37 -16.10
C SER A 37 -2.16 -12.79 -17.00
N GLU A 38 -1.02 -12.11 -16.91
CA GLU A 38 0.21 -12.45 -17.66
C GLU A 38 0.73 -13.85 -17.28
N LEU A 39 0.76 -14.16 -15.98
CA LEU A 39 1.20 -15.46 -15.49
C LEU A 39 0.24 -16.58 -15.94
N GLU A 40 -1.07 -16.35 -15.89
CA GLU A 40 -2.07 -17.29 -16.39
C GLU A 40 -1.94 -17.52 -17.91
N ALA A 41 -1.72 -16.45 -18.69
CA ALA A 41 -1.48 -16.54 -20.12
C ALA A 41 -0.19 -17.34 -20.42
N SER A 42 0.88 -17.12 -19.67
CA SER A 42 2.14 -17.87 -19.81
C SER A 42 1.98 -19.35 -19.48
N LEU A 43 1.19 -19.70 -18.46
CA LEU A 43 0.85 -21.08 -18.13
C LEU A 43 0.07 -21.74 -19.28
N ALA A 44 -0.92 -21.05 -19.84
CA ALA A 44 -1.72 -21.55 -20.97
C ALA A 44 -0.87 -21.72 -22.24
N GLU A 45 0.08 -20.82 -22.50
CA GLU A 45 1.01 -20.94 -23.63
C GLU A 45 2.00 -22.11 -23.44
N ALA A 46 2.49 -22.32 -22.22
CA ALA A 46 3.34 -23.48 -21.89
C ALA A 46 2.60 -24.81 -22.10
N ASP A 47 1.30 -24.86 -21.80
CA ASP A 47 0.46 -26.03 -22.08
C ASP A 47 0.28 -26.27 -23.59
N LEU A 48 0.28 -25.23 -24.42
CA LEU A 48 0.17 -25.33 -25.88
C LEU A 48 1.51 -25.73 -26.55
N GLU A 49 2.65 -25.25 -26.05
CA GLU A 49 4.01 -25.59 -26.55
C GLU A 49 4.44 -27.02 -26.19
N ALA A 50 3.72 -27.70 -25.30
CA ALA A 50 3.98 -29.09 -24.93
C ALA A 50 3.97 -30.10 -26.09
N ALA A 51 3.53 -29.68 -27.28
CA ALA A 51 3.64 -30.43 -28.54
C ALA A 51 5.06 -30.47 -29.14
N GLY A 52 6.01 -29.64 -28.67
CA GLY A 52 7.38 -29.53 -29.20
C GLY A 52 8.51 -29.50 -28.16
N GLU A 53 8.23 -29.17 -26.89
CA GLU A 53 9.19 -29.23 -25.78
C GLU A 53 9.21 -30.59 -25.08
N SER A 54 10.32 -30.91 -24.40
CA SER A 54 10.38 -32.10 -23.55
C SER A 54 9.59 -31.89 -22.25
N GLN A 55 8.83 -32.90 -21.80
CA GLN A 55 8.06 -32.86 -20.54
C GLN A 55 8.80 -32.28 -19.32
N PRO A 56 10.11 -32.57 -19.09
CA PRO A 56 10.85 -31.99 -17.97
C PRO A 56 11.04 -30.48 -18.03
N GLN A 57 11.14 -29.90 -19.24
CA GLN A 57 11.30 -28.45 -19.43
C GLN A 57 10.00 -27.72 -19.12
N ILE A 58 8.88 -28.25 -19.60
CA ILE A 58 7.53 -27.74 -19.33
C ILE A 58 7.23 -27.79 -17.83
N ALA A 59 7.49 -28.94 -17.18
CA ALA A 59 7.29 -29.09 -15.73
C ALA A 59 8.13 -28.09 -14.93
N ARG A 60 9.36 -27.79 -15.37
CA ARG A 60 10.21 -26.79 -14.73
C ARG A 60 9.66 -25.37 -14.93
N ARG A 61 9.21 -25.02 -16.14
CA ARG A 61 8.57 -23.73 -16.45
C ARG A 61 7.34 -23.50 -15.60
N LEU A 62 6.38 -24.43 -15.63
CA LEU A 62 5.15 -24.35 -14.84
C LEU A 62 5.45 -24.20 -13.33
N SER A 63 6.46 -24.90 -12.83
CA SER A 63 6.89 -24.79 -11.43
C SER A 63 7.41 -23.40 -11.08
N ILE A 64 8.24 -22.79 -11.95
CA ILE A 64 8.74 -21.42 -11.76
C ILE A 64 7.58 -20.42 -11.79
N THR A 65 6.70 -20.50 -12.79
CA THR A 65 5.55 -19.59 -12.94
C THR A 65 4.60 -19.70 -11.75
N THR A 66 4.36 -20.91 -11.23
CA THR A 66 3.53 -21.11 -10.02
C THR A 66 4.18 -20.51 -8.77
N GLN A 67 5.51 -20.60 -8.63
CA GLN A 67 6.24 -19.98 -7.52
C GLN A 67 6.19 -18.44 -7.60
N GLU A 68 6.33 -17.89 -8.80
CA GLU A 68 6.22 -16.44 -9.05
C GLU A 68 4.81 -15.93 -8.71
N LEU A 69 3.76 -16.65 -9.12
CA LEU A 69 2.38 -16.32 -8.75
C LEU A 69 2.16 -16.34 -7.23
N ALA A 70 2.67 -17.35 -6.53
CA ALA A 70 2.57 -17.44 -5.08
C ALA A 70 3.33 -16.28 -4.38
N LYS A 71 4.47 -15.87 -4.93
CA LYS A 71 5.25 -14.73 -4.44
C LYS A 71 4.48 -13.43 -4.64
N ALA A 72 3.94 -13.18 -5.83
CA ALA A 72 3.13 -11.99 -6.13
C ALA A 72 1.93 -11.87 -5.17
N LYS A 73 1.22 -12.97 -4.90
CA LYS A 73 0.11 -13.00 -3.93
C LYS A 73 0.54 -12.68 -2.50
N LYS A 74 1.76 -13.07 -2.10
CA LYS A 74 2.30 -12.74 -0.78
C LYS A 74 2.63 -11.25 -0.66
N GLU A 75 3.31 -10.69 -1.65
CA GLU A 75 3.65 -9.26 -1.70
C GLU A 75 2.40 -8.39 -1.76
N ALA A 76 1.39 -8.82 -2.52
CA ALA A 76 0.06 -8.22 -2.58
C ALA A 76 -0.61 -8.10 -1.20
N LYS A 77 -0.61 -9.20 -0.45
CA LYS A 77 -1.19 -9.26 0.88
C LYS A 77 -0.43 -8.35 1.86
N GLU A 78 0.90 -8.33 1.79
CA GLU A 78 1.71 -7.46 2.64
C GLU A 78 1.41 -5.98 2.39
N PHE A 79 1.22 -5.58 1.12
CA PHE A 79 0.79 -4.23 0.79
C PHE A 79 -0.61 -3.91 1.34
N ALA A 80 -1.57 -4.84 1.16
CA ALA A 80 -2.93 -4.66 1.67
C ALA A 80 -2.97 -4.51 3.20
N ASP A 81 -2.22 -5.34 3.92
CA ASP A 81 -2.10 -5.26 5.38
C ASP A 81 -1.48 -3.91 5.82
N MET A 82 -0.46 -3.44 5.11
CA MET A 82 0.16 -2.12 5.35
C MET A 82 -0.80 -0.96 5.05
N ALA A 83 -1.59 -1.09 3.98
CA ALA A 83 -2.58 -0.11 3.60
C ALA A 83 -3.66 0.05 4.66
N VAL A 84 -4.22 -1.06 5.15
CA VAL A 84 -5.23 -1.10 6.20
C VAL A 84 -4.69 -0.54 7.52
N SER A 85 -3.50 -0.98 7.96
CA SER A 85 -2.91 -0.50 9.21
C SER A 85 -2.77 1.01 9.23
N SER A 86 -2.28 1.58 8.15
CA SER A 86 -2.02 3.01 8.08
C SER A 86 -3.30 3.81 7.85
N ALA A 87 -4.32 3.27 7.17
CA ALA A 87 -5.65 3.89 7.09
C ALA A 87 -6.30 4.01 8.47
N ASN A 88 -6.17 2.97 9.31
CA ASN A 88 -6.64 3.00 10.70
C ASN A 88 -5.89 4.05 11.54
N GLU A 89 -4.57 4.15 11.39
CA GLU A 89 -3.76 5.17 12.06
C GLU A 89 -4.14 6.59 11.62
N LEU A 90 -4.42 6.78 10.33
CA LEU A 90 -4.86 8.05 9.76
C LEU A 90 -6.23 8.47 10.30
N SER A 91 -7.17 7.52 10.41
CA SER A 91 -8.49 7.74 11.03
C SER A 91 -8.36 8.14 12.50
N ALA A 92 -7.54 7.41 13.27
CA ALA A 92 -7.31 7.71 14.68
C ALA A 92 -6.69 9.11 14.90
N LEU A 93 -5.77 9.52 14.03
CA LEU A 93 -5.17 10.85 14.04
C LEU A 93 -6.19 11.96 13.74
N LYS A 94 -7.03 11.77 12.72
CA LYS A 94 -8.10 12.72 12.38
C LYS A 94 -9.07 12.91 13.54
N GLU A 95 -9.53 11.82 14.16
CA GLU A 95 -10.40 11.88 15.34
C GLU A 95 -9.73 12.59 16.53
N ARG A 96 -8.41 12.42 16.69
CA ARG A 96 -7.66 13.09 17.75
C ARG A 96 -7.51 14.58 17.48
N LEU A 97 -7.22 14.97 16.23
CA LEU A 97 -7.18 16.37 15.79
C LEU A 97 -8.54 17.06 15.95
N GLU A 98 -9.63 16.37 15.63
CA GLU A 98 -10.99 16.92 15.77
C GLU A 98 -11.41 17.08 17.24
N ARG A 99 -11.04 16.15 18.12
CA ARG A 99 -11.20 16.32 19.57
C ARG A 99 -10.45 17.54 20.10
N ILE A 100 -9.18 17.67 19.73
CA ILE A 100 -8.37 18.83 20.12
C ILE A 100 -8.98 20.15 19.64
N ARG A 101 -9.52 20.15 18.41
CA ARG A 101 -10.21 21.32 17.84
C ARG A 101 -11.48 21.69 18.61
N THR A 102 -12.26 20.71 19.05
CA THR A 102 -13.56 20.94 19.69
C THR A 102 -13.46 21.18 21.20
N GLU A 103 -12.50 20.55 21.88
CA GLU A 103 -12.36 20.60 23.35
C GLU A 103 -11.44 21.72 23.83
N GLY A 104 -10.55 22.22 22.96
CA GLY A 104 -9.72 23.39 23.22
C GLY A 104 -8.50 23.10 24.10
N GLU A 105 -7.33 23.44 23.54
CA GLU A 105 -5.97 23.32 24.10
C GLU A 105 -5.38 21.90 24.15
N PRO A 106 -4.71 21.44 23.07
CA PRO A 106 -3.79 20.33 23.16
C PRO A 106 -2.61 20.76 24.04
N GLU A 107 -2.18 19.88 24.94
CA GLU A 107 -0.91 20.09 25.62
C GLU A 107 0.21 20.17 24.57
N LYS A 108 1.26 20.97 24.83
CA LYS A 108 2.43 21.04 23.92
C LYS A 108 3.00 19.66 23.56
N ASN A 109 2.92 18.72 24.50
CA ASN A 109 3.33 17.34 24.32
C ASN A 109 2.47 16.59 23.28
N GLU A 110 1.17 16.89 23.23
CA GLU A 110 0.23 16.25 22.32
C GLU A 110 0.41 16.74 20.87
N THR A 111 0.73 18.03 20.67
CA THR A 111 1.06 18.55 19.34
C THR A 111 2.34 17.91 18.77
N ALA A 112 3.37 17.73 19.60
CA ALA A 112 4.60 17.05 19.21
C ALA A 112 4.37 15.56 18.88
N GLN A 113 3.50 14.88 19.63
CA GLN A 113 3.10 13.51 19.34
C GLN A 113 2.37 13.40 18.00
N LEU A 114 1.44 14.32 17.70
CA LEU A 114 0.72 14.34 16.43
C LEU A 114 1.67 14.53 15.24
N GLN A 115 2.61 15.46 15.35
CA GLN A 115 3.62 15.69 14.31
C GLN A 115 4.49 14.44 14.10
N SER A 116 4.94 13.80 15.19
CA SER A 116 5.73 12.56 15.11
C SER A 116 4.94 11.41 14.46
N GLN A 117 3.66 11.25 14.81
CA GLN A 117 2.80 10.23 14.20
C GLN A 117 2.52 10.51 12.72
N GLN A 118 2.37 11.78 12.34
CA GLN A 118 2.23 12.18 10.95
C GLN A 118 3.50 11.89 10.14
N GLU A 119 4.70 12.22 10.67
CA GLU A 119 5.97 11.88 10.02
C GLU A 119 6.14 10.37 9.83
N ALA A 120 5.73 9.57 10.82
CA ALA A 120 5.72 8.13 10.71
C ALA A 120 4.77 7.64 9.60
N LEU A 121 3.59 8.25 9.43
CA LEU A 121 2.67 7.95 8.33
C LEU A 121 3.25 8.33 6.97
N ARG A 122 3.92 9.49 6.85
CA ARG A 122 4.64 9.88 5.63
C ARG A 122 5.70 8.86 5.24
N ALA A 123 6.47 8.37 6.22
CA ALA A 123 7.46 7.33 5.98
C ALA A 123 6.82 6.02 5.49
N LYS A 124 5.63 5.66 5.99
CA LYS A 124 4.88 4.50 5.51
C LYS A 124 4.35 4.70 4.09
N CYS A 125 3.85 5.89 3.74
CA CYS A 125 3.47 6.19 2.36
C CYS A 125 4.66 6.06 1.40
N ALA A 126 5.81 6.61 1.76
CA ALA A 126 7.03 6.49 0.96
C ALA A 126 7.48 5.03 0.78
N GLU A 127 7.31 4.19 1.80
CA GLU A 127 7.58 2.75 1.67
C GLU A 127 6.56 2.05 0.76
N GLN A 128 5.29 2.45 0.79
CA GLN A 128 4.28 1.93 -0.13
C GLN A 128 4.58 2.30 -1.59
N GLU A 129 4.96 3.55 -1.85
CA GLU A 129 5.42 3.99 -3.17
C GLU A 129 6.62 3.17 -3.65
N ARG A 130 7.59 2.93 -2.75
CA ARG A 130 8.74 2.09 -3.05
C ARG A 130 8.32 0.66 -3.41
N LEU A 131 7.40 0.06 -2.66
CA LEU A 131 6.89 -1.28 -2.93
C LEU A 131 6.19 -1.34 -4.29
N ILE A 132 5.37 -0.34 -4.61
CA ILE A 132 4.72 -0.21 -5.94
C ILE A 132 5.75 -0.11 -7.05
N ALA A 133 6.80 0.68 -6.87
CA ALA A 133 7.88 0.80 -7.84
C ALA A 133 8.63 -0.52 -8.08
N MET A 134 8.61 -1.48 -7.15
CA MET A 134 9.15 -2.83 -7.37
C MET A 134 8.18 -3.78 -8.08
N LEU A 135 6.88 -3.47 -8.06
CA LEU A 135 5.84 -4.27 -8.72
C LEU A 135 5.71 -3.94 -10.21
N ARG A 136 5.98 -2.69 -10.58
CA ARG A 136 6.20 -2.25 -11.98
C ARG A 136 7.40 -2.95 -12.60
#